data_AF-A0A4Q6IP05-F1
#
_entry.id   AF-A0A4Q6IP05-F1
#
_cell.length_a   1.000
_cell.length_b   1.000
_cell.length_c   1.000
_cell.angle_alpha   90.00
_cell.angle_beta   90.00
_cell.angle_gamma   90.00
#
_symmetry.space_group_name_H-M   'P 1'
#
loop_
_entity.id
_entity.type
_entity.pdbx_description
1 polymer ?
#
loop_
_entity_poly.entity_id
_entity_poly.type
_entity_poly.pdbx_seq_one_letter_code
_entity_poly.pdbx_strand_id
1 'polypeptide(L)'
;MNNPGIQSEAADEQPTAEGADRSSLVEWQRRLQASPGFRAIALKNRVKRIGYVFQGNVAQYKSFVAGLQDPTVSTPIMDVRNPDVHDDLLSEAERLLHNVLTAMSTRVDQQRRFVEKQFQDDPVLTQEYREKAAATFRSDPQANFLKGLRNYITHAQLPVAQSRQTLGRESCALTFLLPCEPLLAWDRWNGPMRTWIAEWGEAVEVVDVVDAYARMAGEFDKWLFDRIGLKYKADIDAFLREEEEFTRAFDRVFGA
;
A
#
# COMPACT_ATOMS: atom_id res chain seq x y z
N MET A 1 21.42 71.42 21.82
CA MET A 1 21.30 70.07 22.41
C MET A 1 20.58 69.22 21.38
N ASN A 2 21.26 68.65 20.37
CA ASN A 2 22.07 67.41 20.35
C ASN A 2 21.32 66.11 20.76
N ASN A 3 20.64 65.53 19.75
CA ASN A 3 20.77 64.16 19.20
C ASN A 3 20.33 62.91 20.02
N PRO A 4 20.14 61.72 19.39
CA PRO A 4 18.85 61.04 19.25
C PRO A 4 18.99 59.50 19.47
N GLY A 5 18.06 58.68 18.93
CA GLY A 5 18.21 57.22 18.80
C GLY A 5 17.68 56.44 20.01
N ILE A 6 17.02 55.29 19.89
CA ILE A 6 17.37 54.15 19.03
C ILE A 6 16.08 53.40 18.64
N GLN A 7 15.89 53.19 17.33
CA GLN A 7 15.10 52.09 16.78
C GLN A 7 15.87 50.77 16.97
N SER A 8 15.17 49.68 17.24
CA SER A 8 15.67 48.33 17.02
C SER A 8 14.48 47.43 16.68
N GLU A 9 14.01 47.55 15.43
CA GLU A 9 13.42 46.41 14.74
C GLU A 9 14.50 45.33 14.67
N ALA A 10 14.33 44.24 15.43
CA ALA A 10 15.07 43.03 15.18
C ALA A 10 14.57 42.49 13.83
N ALA A 11 15.31 42.83 12.77
CA ALA A 11 15.20 42.15 11.49
C ALA A 11 15.46 40.66 11.77
N ASP A 12 14.46 39.85 11.49
CA ASP A 12 14.53 38.40 11.48
C ASP A 12 15.43 38.01 10.29
N GLU A 13 16.75 38.17 10.44
CA GLU A 13 17.73 37.81 9.43
C GLU A 13 17.70 36.30 9.25
N GLN A 14 17.05 35.88 8.18
CA GLN A 14 17.11 34.50 7.74
C GLN A 14 18.58 34.15 7.49
N PRO A 15 19.11 33.08 8.10
CA PRO A 15 20.48 32.65 7.84
C PRO A 15 20.59 32.36 6.35
N THR A 16 21.31 33.23 5.66
CA THR A 16 21.65 33.06 4.26
C THR A 16 22.75 32.01 4.16
N ALA A 17 22.87 31.40 2.98
CA ALA A 17 23.89 30.40 2.71
C ALA A 17 25.33 30.89 3.00
N GLU A 18 25.60 32.19 3.12
CA GLU A 18 26.95 32.74 3.28
C GLU A 18 27.44 32.84 4.75
N GLY A 19 26.59 32.58 5.75
CA GLY A 19 26.93 32.79 7.18
C GLY A 19 26.51 31.69 8.15
N ALA A 20 26.15 30.49 7.68
CA ALA A 20 25.60 29.44 8.55
C ALA A 20 26.66 28.77 9.45
N ASP A 21 26.45 28.82 10.77
CA ASP A 21 27.14 28.00 11.78
C ASP A 21 26.28 26.80 12.24
N ARG A 22 26.83 25.93 13.11
CA ARG A 22 26.10 24.74 13.61
C ARG A 22 24.78 25.06 14.33
N SER A 23 24.71 26.16 15.08
CA SER A 23 23.50 26.54 15.82
C SER A 23 22.42 27.01 14.85
N SER A 24 22.81 27.87 13.90
CA SER A 24 21.93 28.38 12.85
C SER A 24 21.40 27.27 11.93
N LEU A 25 22.19 26.21 11.67
CA LEU A 25 21.73 25.04 10.92
C LEU A 25 20.66 24.24 11.67
N VAL A 26 20.78 24.05 12.99
CA VAL A 26 19.74 23.36 13.78
C VAL A 26 18.42 24.14 13.75
N GLU A 27 18.49 25.47 13.87
CA GLU A 27 17.30 26.34 13.78
C GLU A 27 16.69 26.32 12.38
N TRP A 28 17.52 26.36 11.33
CA TRP A 28 17.07 26.25 9.95
C TRP A 28 16.38 24.91 9.70
N GLN A 29 16.98 23.79 10.11
CA GLN A 29 16.36 22.47 10.00
C GLN A 29 14.99 22.43 10.69
N ARG A 30 14.86 23.04 11.88
CA ARG A 30 13.60 23.11 12.60
C ARG A 30 12.53 23.90 11.82
N ARG A 31 12.89 25.04 11.23
CA ARG A 31 11.97 25.83 10.38
C ARG A 31 11.57 25.05 9.13
N LEU A 32 12.53 24.40 8.48
CA LEU A 32 12.30 23.58 7.29
C LEU A 32 11.31 22.44 7.59
N GLN A 33 11.46 21.75 8.73
CA GLN A 33 10.54 20.71 9.21
C GLN A 33 9.15 21.25 9.62
N ALA A 34 9.05 22.51 10.01
CA ALA A 34 7.78 23.17 10.33
C ALA A 34 7.05 23.72 9.08
N SER A 35 7.71 23.71 7.91
CA SER A 35 7.18 24.30 6.68
C SER A 35 5.93 23.58 6.16
N PRO A 36 5.03 24.30 5.44
CA PRO A 36 3.91 23.68 4.74
C PRO A 36 4.32 22.58 3.75
N GLY A 37 5.44 22.77 3.04
CA GLY A 37 5.94 21.80 2.07
C GLY A 37 6.39 20.50 2.70
N PHE A 38 7.10 20.55 3.84
CA PHE A 38 7.46 19.34 4.59
C PHE A 38 6.22 18.57 5.04
N ARG A 39 5.20 19.28 5.57
CA ARG A 39 3.92 18.68 5.95
C ARG A 39 3.21 18.04 4.76
N ALA A 40 3.19 18.70 3.60
CA ALA A 40 2.61 18.16 2.38
C ALA A 40 3.31 16.88 1.90
N ILE A 41 4.64 16.85 1.94
CA ILE A 41 5.43 15.64 1.65
C ILE A 41 5.08 14.52 2.64
N ALA A 42 4.92 14.83 3.93
CA ALA A 42 4.52 13.85 4.94
C ALA A 42 3.13 13.25 4.69
N LEU A 43 2.17 14.06 4.22
CA LEU A 43 0.83 13.59 3.81
C LEU A 43 0.93 12.62 2.63
N LYS A 44 1.68 12.97 1.59
CA LYS A 44 1.94 12.08 0.45
C LYS A 44 2.60 10.77 0.89
N ASN A 45 3.62 10.85 1.75
CA ASN A 45 4.31 9.68 2.28
C ASN A 45 3.39 8.81 3.17
N ARG A 46 2.33 9.36 3.77
CA ARG A 46 1.32 8.57 4.49
C ARG A 46 0.56 7.64 3.52
N VAL A 47 0.18 8.12 2.33
CA VAL A 47 -0.44 7.28 1.30
C VAL A 47 0.49 6.15 0.87
N LYS A 48 1.76 6.48 0.60
CA LYS A 48 2.79 5.47 0.26
C LYS A 48 2.93 4.40 1.33
N ARG A 49 3.00 4.77 2.61
CA ARG A 49 3.12 3.82 3.72
C ARG A 49 1.90 2.91 3.84
N ILE A 50 0.70 3.45 3.65
CA ILE A 50 -0.54 2.65 3.68
C ILE A 50 -0.53 1.63 2.54
N GLY A 51 -0.18 2.06 1.31
CA GLY A 51 -0.05 1.16 0.16
C GLY A 51 1.05 0.11 0.35
N TYR A 52 2.20 0.49 0.91
CA TYR A 52 3.34 -0.40 1.14
C TYR A 52 2.98 -1.64 1.98
N VAL A 53 2.22 -1.48 3.06
CA VAL A 53 1.81 -2.62 3.90
C VAL A 53 1.03 -3.64 3.09
N PHE A 54 0.08 -3.20 2.28
CA PHE A 54 -0.71 -4.10 1.44
C PHE A 54 0.14 -4.72 0.31
N GLN A 55 0.88 -3.90 -0.44
CA GLN A 55 1.70 -4.36 -1.56
C GLN A 55 2.83 -5.30 -1.13
N GLY A 56 3.41 -5.10 0.05
CA GLY A 56 4.41 -6.01 0.61
C GLY A 56 3.85 -7.41 0.91
N ASN A 57 2.63 -7.49 1.47
CA ASN A 57 1.95 -8.77 1.70
C ASN A 57 1.60 -9.47 0.38
N VAL A 58 1.15 -8.72 -0.63
CA VAL A 58 0.91 -9.25 -1.97
C VAL A 58 2.20 -9.77 -2.58
N ALA A 59 3.30 -9.02 -2.49
CA ALA A 59 4.59 -9.42 -3.02
C ALA A 59 5.11 -10.71 -2.37
N GLN A 60 4.94 -10.86 -1.05
CA GLN A 60 5.31 -12.09 -0.34
C GLN A 60 4.48 -13.28 -0.83
N TYR A 61 3.15 -13.13 -0.92
CA TYR A 61 2.27 -14.18 -1.42
C TYR A 61 2.62 -14.58 -2.87
N LYS A 62 2.79 -13.61 -3.77
CA LYS A 62 3.15 -13.88 -5.16
C LYS A 62 4.52 -14.53 -5.30
N SER A 63 5.51 -14.11 -4.51
CA SER A 63 6.86 -14.69 -4.54
C SER A 63 6.83 -16.14 -4.08
N PHE A 64 6.02 -16.45 -3.07
CA PHE A 64 5.80 -17.82 -2.62
C PHE A 64 5.20 -18.68 -3.74
N VAL A 65 4.11 -18.24 -4.39
CA VAL A 65 3.50 -18.98 -5.52
C VAL A 65 4.47 -19.13 -6.71
N ALA A 66 5.25 -18.08 -7.01
CA ALA A 66 6.23 -18.10 -8.09
C ALA A 66 7.37 -19.11 -7.84
N GLY A 67 7.82 -19.24 -6.58
CA GLY A 67 8.83 -20.24 -6.21
C GLY A 67 8.39 -21.68 -6.45
N LEU A 68 7.09 -21.94 -6.38
CA LEU A 68 6.51 -23.28 -6.62
C LEU A 68 6.40 -23.65 -8.10
N GLN A 69 6.81 -22.75 -9.00
CA GLN A 69 6.94 -23.06 -10.43
C GLN A 69 8.25 -23.79 -10.74
N ASP A 70 9.20 -23.83 -9.79
CA ASP A 70 10.44 -24.58 -9.91
C ASP A 70 10.23 -26.06 -9.51
N PRO A 71 10.43 -27.03 -10.43
CA PRO A 71 10.29 -28.45 -10.13
C PRO A 71 11.20 -28.94 -8.99
N THR A 72 12.35 -28.31 -8.77
CA THR A 72 13.27 -28.67 -7.68
C THR A 72 12.69 -28.34 -6.31
N VAL A 73 11.77 -27.37 -6.26
CA VAL A 73 11.02 -26.99 -5.06
C VAL A 73 9.71 -27.78 -4.98
N SER A 74 8.94 -27.84 -6.06
CA SER A 74 7.59 -28.42 -6.04
C SER A 74 7.57 -29.95 -5.98
N THR A 75 8.55 -30.64 -6.58
CA THR A 75 8.56 -32.11 -6.63
C THR A 75 8.70 -32.75 -5.23
N PRO A 76 9.64 -32.32 -4.36
CA PRO A 76 9.72 -32.84 -2.99
C PRO A 76 8.45 -32.60 -2.16
N ILE A 77 7.74 -31.50 -2.41
CA ILE A 77 6.52 -31.15 -1.67
C ILE A 77 5.36 -32.08 -2.04
N MET A 78 5.32 -32.54 -3.30
CA MET A 78 4.29 -33.45 -3.80
C MET A 78 4.60 -34.94 -3.55
N ASP A 79 5.66 -35.27 -2.81
CA ASP A 79 6.01 -36.64 -2.50
C ASP A 79 4.99 -37.25 -1.53
N VAL A 80 4.16 -38.18 -2.02
CA VAL A 80 3.12 -38.87 -1.23
C VAL A 80 3.66 -39.64 -0.03
N ARG A 81 4.97 -39.88 0.04
CA ARG A 81 5.63 -40.51 1.20
C ARG A 81 5.88 -39.53 2.34
N ASN A 82 5.70 -38.22 2.09
CA ASN A 82 5.90 -37.16 3.07
C ASN A 82 4.73 -36.15 3.05
N PRO A 83 3.52 -36.60 3.47
CA PRO A 83 2.32 -35.78 3.38
C PRO A 83 2.39 -34.49 4.22
N ASP A 84 3.17 -34.48 5.30
CA ASP A 84 3.30 -33.33 6.19
C ASP A 84 3.89 -32.11 5.47
N VAL A 85 4.79 -32.31 4.50
CA VAL A 85 5.39 -31.21 3.72
C VAL A 85 4.37 -30.52 2.83
N HIS A 86 3.41 -31.28 2.29
CA HIS A 86 2.31 -30.72 1.50
C HIS A 86 1.35 -29.92 2.40
N ASP A 87 1.01 -30.45 3.57
CA ASP A 87 0.14 -29.75 4.54
C ASP A 87 0.78 -28.46 5.07
N ASP A 88 2.09 -28.48 5.35
CA ASP A 88 2.87 -27.29 5.71
C ASP A 88 2.84 -26.22 4.60
N LEU A 89 2.91 -26.65 3.33
CA LEU A 89 2.78 -25.74 2.18
C LEU A 89 1.39 -25.09 2.15
N LEU A 90 0.33 -25.87 2.30
CA LEU A 90 -1.04 -25.35 2.30
C LEU A 90 -1.25 -24.37 3.45
N SER A 91 -0.74 -24.71 4.64
CA SER A 91 -0.76 -23.83 5.82
C SER A 91 -0.08 -22.48 5.57
N GLU A 92 1.09 -22.48 4.92
CA GLU A 92 1.80 -21.26 4.58
C GLU A 92 1.05 -20.43 3.51
N ALA A 93 0.46 -21.11 2.51
CA ALA A 93 -0.37 -20.46 1.50
C ALA A 93 -1.57 -19.73 2.12
N GLU A 94 -2.27 -20.40 3.04
CA GLU A 94 -3.41 -19.85 3.77
C GLU A 94 -2.99 -18.68 4.67
N ARG A 95 -1.87 -18.81 5.39
CA ARG A 95 -1.32 -17.73 6.22
C ARG A 95 -1.01 -16.48 5.40
N LEU A 96 -0.35 -16.64 4.25
CA LEU A 96 -0.01 -15.54 3.35
C LEU A 96 -1.27 -14.92 2.71
N LEU A 97 -2.23 -15.73 2.28
CA LEU A 97 -3.52 -15.24 1.76
C LEU A 97 -4.29 -14.46 2.83
N HIS A 98 -4.34 -14.96 4.07
CA HIS A 98 -4.94 -14.26 5.20
C HIS A 98 -4.30 -12.89 5.42
N ASN A 99 -2.97 -12.82 5.37
CA ASN A 99 -2.24 -11.57 5.51
C ASN A 99 -2.58 -10.57 4.40
N VAL A 100 -2.67 -11.02 3.13
CA VAL A 100 -3.10 -10.19 2.00
C VAL A 100 -4.49 -9.60 2.25
N LEU A 101 -5.46 -10.43 2.63
CA LEU A 101 -6.86 -10.04 2.83
C LEU A 101 -7.04 -9.07 4.01
N THR A 102 -6.28 -9.29 5.10
CA THR A 102 -6.26 -8.40 6.25
C THR A 102 -5.58 -7.07 5.94
N ALA A 103 -4.46 -7.09 5.20
CA ALA A 103 -3.77 -5.88 4.76
C ALA A 103 -4.62 -5.08 3.76
N MET A 104 -5.38 -5.73 2.89
CA MET A 104 -6.35 -5.10 1.97
C MET A 104 -7.39 -4.29 2.75
N SER A 105 -8.02 -4.92 3.76
CA SER A 105 -9.03 -4.25 4.59
C SER A 105 -8.42 -3.09 5.39
N THR A 106 -7.23 -3.30 5.97
CA THR A 106 -6.47 -2.27 6.68
C THR A 106 -6.17 -1.07 5.78
N ARG A 107 -5.74 -1.31 4.52
CA ARG A 107 -5.48 -0.26 3.54
C ARG A 107 -6.71 0.61 3.31
N VAL A 108 -7.85 -0.01 2.98
CA VAL A 108 -9.11 0.69 2.70
C VAL A 108 -9.53 1.56 3.89
N ASP A 109 -9.48 1.01 5.11
CA ASP A 109 -9.86 1.74 6.32
C ASP A 109 -8.91 2.88 6.66
N GLN A 110 -7.59 2.64 6.55
CA GLN A 110 -6.58 3.66 6.83
C GLN A 110 -6.65 4.81 5.81
N GLN A 111 -6.88 4.52 4.53
CA GLN A 111 -7.04 5.56 3.52
C GLN A 111 -8.29 6.41 3.75
N ARG A 112 -9.44 5.77 3.99
CA ARG A 112 -10.68 6.47 4.30
C ARG A 112 -10.50 7.40 5.49
N ARG A 113 -9.99 6.87 6.62
CA ARG A 113 -9.74 7.67 7.83
C ARG A 113 -8.70 8.77 7.62
N PHE A 114 -7.67 8.50 6.83
CA PHE A 114 -6.66 9.49 6.49
C PHE A 114 -7.27 10.66 5.71
N VAL A 115 -8.06 10.37 4.67
CA VAL A 115 -8.72 11.41 3.87
C VAL A 115 -9.71 12.19 4.72
N GLU A 116 -10.60 11.50 5.43
CA GLU A 116 -11.59 12.13 6.31
C GLU A 116 -10.95 13.04 7.36
N LYS A 117 -9.84 12.61 7.98
CA LYS A 117 -9.21 13.40 9.05
C LYS A 117 -8.34 14.55 8.52
N GLN A 118 -7.57 14.33 7.46
CA GLN A 118 -6.60 15.32 6.98
C GLN A 118 -7.21 16.33 6.00
N PHE A 119 -8.35 16.01 5.40
CA PHE A 119 -8.99 16.80 4.36
C PHE A 119 -10.47 17.09 4.67
N GLN A 120 -10.88 17.05 5.94
CA GLN A 120 -12.24 17.41 6.37
C GLN A 120 -12.66 18.82 5.90
N ASP A 121 -11.71 19.76 5.89
CA ASP A 121 -11.93 21.15 5.46
C ASP A 121 -11.71 21.34 3.94
N ASP A 122 -11.49 20.24 3.21
CA ASP A 122 -11.31 20.21 1.76
C ASP A 122 -12.39 19.32 1.11
N PRO A 123 -13.61 19.87 0.89
CA PRO A 123 -14.72 19.10 0.33
C PRO A 123 -14.45 18.63 -1.09
N VAL A 124 -13.61 19.34 -1.85
CA VAL A 124 -13.29 18.99 -3.24
C VAL A 124 -12.48 17.69 -3.29
N LEU A 125 -11.33 17.63 -2.59
CA LEU A 125 -10.50 16.43 -2.57
C LEU A 125 -11.21 15.25 -1.93
N THR A 126 -11.99 15.49 -0.87
CA THR A 126 -12.78 14.44 -0.21
C THR A 126 -13.82 13.84 -1.16
N GLN A 127 -14.49 14.68 -1.96
CA GLN A 127 -15.46 14.21 -2.95
C GLN A 127 -14.78 13.43 -4.09
N GLU A 128 -13.69 13.96 -4.66
CA GLU A 128 -12.92 13.28 -5.70
C GLU A 128 -12.43 11.89 -5.22
N TYR A 129 -11.97 11.78 -3.98
CA TYR A 129 -11.58 10.51 -3.38
C TYR A 129 -12.75 9.51 -3.33
N ARG A 130 -13.92 9.95 -2.87
CA ARG A 130 -15.12 9.09 -2.76
C ARG A 130 -15.57 8.62 -4.13
N GLU A 131 -15.59 9.49 -5.12
CA GLU A 131 -15.96 9.18 -6.50
C GLU A 131 -14.98 8.22 -7.14
N LYS A 132 -13.67 8.48 -7.03
CA LYS A 132 -12.64 7.60 -7.56
C LYS A 132 -12.68 6.22 -6.90
N ALA A 133 -12.84 6.15 -5.57
CA ALA A 133 -12.94 4.89 -4.85
C ALA A 133 -14.18 4.10 -5.26
N ALA A 134 -15.32 4.78 -5.42
CA ALA A 134 -16.55 4.18 -5.92
C ALA A 134 -16.40 3.64 -7.34
N ALA A 135 -15.87 4.45 -8.26
CA ALA A 135 -15.67 4.07 -9.65
C ALA A 135 -14.68 2.91 -9.81
N THR A 136 -13.67 2.83 -8.93
CA THR A 136 -12.63 1.82 -8.99
C THR A 136 -13.09 0.49 -8.39
N PHE A 137 -13.68 0.50 -7.18
CA PHE A 137 -13.86 -0.73 -6.40
C PHE A 137 -15.31 -1.19 -6.21
N ARG A 138 -16.32 -0.33 -6.38
CA ARG A 138 -17.70 -0.65 -5.96
C ARG A 138 -18.29 -1.81 -6.76
N SER A 139 -18.10 -1.79 -8.07
CA SER A 139 -18.65 -2.78 -8.99
C SER A 139 -17.61 -3.77 -9.52
N ASP A 140 -16.37 -3.67 -9.03
CA ASP A 140 -15.29 -4.58 -9.44
C ASP A 140 -15.50 -5.95 -8.80
N PRO A 141 -15.61 -7.03 -9.59
CA PRO A 141 -15.92 -8.34 -9.05
C PRO A 141 -14.76 -8.91 -8.23
N GLN A 142 -13.50 -8.65 -8.59
CA GLN A 142 -12.33 -9.11 -7.82
C GLN A 142 -12.29 -8.45 -6.44
N ALA A 143 -12.52 -7.14 -6.35
CA ALA A 143 -12.59 -6.42 -5.06
C ALA A 143 -13.73 -6.95 -4.19
N ASN A 144 -14.91 -7.16 -4.77
CA ASN A 144 -16.07 -7.69 -4.06
C ASN A 144 -15.84 -9.13 -3.60
N PHE A 145 -15.23 -9.96 -4.44
CA PHE A 145 -14.84 -11.33 -4.09
C PHE A 145 -13.83 -11.33 -2.94
N LEU A 146 -12.70 -10.62 -3.03
CA LEU A 146 -11.69 -10.62 -1.97
C LEU A 146 -12.23 -10.07 -0.64
N LYS A 147 -13.08 -9.03 -0.70
CA LYS A 147 -13.78 -8.54 0.49
C LYS A 147 -14.68 -9.60 1.11
N GLY A 148 -15.45 -10.31 0.29
CA GLY A 148 -16.28 -11.41 0.77
C GLY A 148 -15.47 -12.60 1.26
N LEU A 149 -14.36 -12.92 0.60
CA LEU A 149 -13.44 -13.99 0.97
C LEU A 149 -12.82 -13.72 2.34
N ARG A 150 -12.37 -12.49 2.61
CA ARG A 150 -11.94 -12.10 3.96
C ARG A 150 -13.01 -12.41 4.99
N ASN A 151 -14.27 -12.05 4.71
CA ASN A 151 -15.37 -12.31 5.64
C ASN A 151 -15.68 -13.81 5.80
N TYR A 152 -15.60 -14.58 4.72
CA TYR A 152 -15.71 -16.04 4.74
C TYR A 152 -14.65 -16.64 5.66
N ILE A 153 -13.38 -16.26 5.48
CA ILE A 153 -12.26 -16.75 6.29
C ILE A 153 -12.45 -16.44 7.77
N THR A 154 -12.97 -15.25 8.11
CA THR A 154 -13.18 -14.86 9.51
C THR A 154 -14.42 -15.46 10.17
N HIS A 155 -15.39 -15.97 9.40
CA HIS A 155 -16.71 -16.35 9.92
C HIS A 155 -17.16 -17.78 9.59
N ALA A 156 -16.51 -18.45 8.64
CA ALA A 156 -16.85 -19.80 8.23
C ALA A 156 -15.67 -20.73 8.48
N GLN A 157 -14.63 -20.65 7.64
CA GLN A 157 -13.45 -21.50 7.73
C GLN A 157 -12.29 -20.90 6.95
N LEU A 158 -11.05 -21.30 7.28
CA LEU A 158 -9.91 -21.09 6.37
C LEU A 158 -10.27 -21.74 5.03
N PRO A 159 -9.99 -21.08 3.90
CA PRO A 159 -10.36 -21.66 2.64
C PRO A 159 -9.34 -22.75 2.36
N VAL A 160 -9.77 -24.01 2.38
CA VAL A 160 -8.90 -25.16 2.11
C VAL A 160 -8.18 -24.91 0.81
N ALA A 161 -6.92 -24.50 0.90
CA ALA A 161 -6.11 -24.24 -0.27
C ALA A 161 -5.90 -25.58 -0.96
N GLN A 162 -6.43 -25.74 -2.16
CA GLN A 162 -6.07 -26.89 -2.98
C GLN A 162 -4.88 -26.52 -3.84
N SER A 163 -3.97 -27.45 -4.04
CA SER A 163 -2.86 -27.26 -4.96
C SER A 163 -3.15 -27.96 -6.29
N ARG A 164 -3.05 -27.26 -7.42
CA ARG A 164 -3.10 -27.89 -8.74
C ARG A 164 -1.69 -28.13 -9.26
N GLN A 165 -1.39 -29.37 -9.56
CA GLN A 165 -0.14 -29.77 -10.21
C GLN A 165 -0.34 -29.83 -11.72
N THR A 166 0.54 -29.19 -12.49
CA THR A 166 0.62 -29.39 -13.94
C THR A 166 1.95 -30.03 -14.29
N LEU A 167 1.91 -31.26 -14.82
CA LEU A 167 3.10 -31.96 -15.30
C LEU A 167 3.29 -31.74 -16.81
N GLY A 168 4.38 -31.06 -17.17
CA GLY A 168 4.93 -31.07 -18.52
C GLY A 168 6.07 -32.08 -18.65
N ARG A 169 6.64 -32.21 -19.86
CA ARG A 169 7.79 -33.11 -20.12
C ARG A 169 8.99 -32.85 -19.19
N GLU A 170 9.18 -31.61 -18.74
CA GLU A 170 10.29 -31.18 -17.87
C GLU A 170 9.83 -30.15 -16.81
N SER A 171 8.52 -29.96 -16.61
CA SER A 171 7.97 -28.96 -15.70
C SER A 171 6.94 -29.56 -14.74
N CYS A 172 6.99 -29.10 -13.50
CA CYS A 172 5.99 -29.35 -12.47
C CYS A 172 5.64 -28.00 -11.85
N ALA A 173 4.44 -27.52 -12.15
CA ALA A 173 3.92 -26.25 -11.64
C ALA A 173 2.88 -26.50 -10.56
N LEU A 174 2.97 -25.77 -9.45
CA LEU A 174 1.99 -25.81 -8.37
C LEU A 174 1.36 -24.42 -8.19
N THR A 175 0.03 -24.35 -8.18
CA THR A 175 -0.73 -23.12 -7.89
C THR A 175 -1.80 -23.40 -6.84
N PHE A 176 -2.32 -22.35 -6.21
CA PHE A 176 -3.36 -22.46 -5.18
C PHE A 176 -4.73 -22.10 -5.72
N LEU A 177 -5.68 -22.97 -5.41
CA LEU A 177 -7.05 -22.89 -5.83
C LEU A 177 -7.98 -22.81 -4.62
N LEU A 178 -9.08 -22.07 -4.79
CA LEU A 178 -10.18 -22.08 -3.86
C LEU A 178 -11.35 -22.82 -4.51
N PRO A 179 -11.74 -24.00 -4.00
CA PRO A 179 -12.84 -24.75 -4.56
C PRO A 179 -14.15 -23.95 -4.52
N CYS A 180 -14.88 -23.90 -5.64
CA CYS A 180 -16.11 -23.12 -5.75
C CYS A 180 -17.25 -23.70 -4.91
N GLU A 181 -17.33 -25.02 -4.74
CA GLU A 181 -18.36 -25.68 -3.95
C GLU A 181 -18.45 -25.15 -2.49
N PRO A 182 -17.39 -25.23 -1.66
CA PRO A 182 -17.43 -24.72 -0.28
C PRO A 182 -17.60 -23.19 -0.21
N LEU A 183 -17.17 -22.46 -1.24
CA LEU A 183 -17.44 -21.02 -1.34
C LEU A 183 -18.93 -20.77 -1.57
N LEU A 184 -19.56 -21.46 -2.54
CA LEU A 184 -20.98 -21.32 -2.88
C LEU A 184 -21.90 -21.83 -1.76
N ALA A 185 -21.44 -22.75 -0.92
CA ALA A 185 -22.16 -23.20 0.27
C ALA A 185 -22.35 -22.09 1.33
N TRP A 186 -21.50 -21.04 1.33
CA TRP A 186 -21.63 -19.95 2.29
C TRP A 186 -22.81 -19.04 1.95
N ASP A 187 -23.78 -18.93 2.86
CA ASP A 187 -25.04 -18.21 2.67
C ASP A 187 -24.87 -16.69 2.46
N ARG A 188 -23.81 -16.09 3.00
CA ARG A 188 -23.57 -14.63 2.99
C ARG A 188 -23.06 -14.05 1.66
N TRP A 189 -22.82 -14.86 0.64
CA TRP A 189 -22.58 -14.33 -0.70
C TRP A 189 -23.86 -13.74 -1.29
N ASN A 190 -23.77 -12.51 -1.82
CA ASN A 190 -24.87 -11.91 -2.56
C ASN A 190 -25.03 -12.58 -3.94
N GLY A 191 -26.20 -12.39 -4.57
CA GLY A 191 -26.53 -12.97 -5.87
C GLY A 191 -25.45 -12.77 -6.95
N PRO A 192 -24.99 -11.52 -7.20
CA PRO A 192 -23.93 -11.26 -8.17
C PRO A 192 -22.62 -12.03 -7.90
N MET A 193 -22.17 -12.12 -6.64
CA MET A 193 -20.96 -12.87 -6.30
C MET A 193 -21.15 -14.37 -6.44
N ARG A 194 -22.34 -14.91 -6.15
CA ARG A 194 -22.61 -16.33 -6.42
C ARG A 194 -22.50 -16.65 -7.90
N THR A 195 -23.07 -15.80 -8.75
CA THR A 195 -22.93 -15.94 -10.21
C THR A 195 -21.47 -15.87 -10.63
N TRP A 196 -20.73 -14.87 -10.15
CA TRP A 196 -19.31 -14.72 -10.48
C TRP A 196 -18.47 -15.92 -10.02
N ILE A 197 -18.68 -16.44 -8.81
CA ILE A 197 -17.97 -17.64 -8.32
C ILE A 197 -18.32 -18.86 -9.19
N ALA A 198 -19.59 -19.03 -9.57
CA ALA A 198 -20.02 -20.14 -10.40
C ALA A 198 -19.43 -20.09 -11.83
N GLU A 199 -19.17 -18.90 -12.38
CA GLU A 199 -18.55 -18.71 -13.70
C GLU A 199 -17.11 -19.25 -13.77
N TRP A 200 -16.41 -19.38 -12.64
CA TRP A 200 -15.08 -20.01 -12.57
C TRP A 200 -15.13 -21.54 -12.72
N GLY A 201 -16.30 -22.16 -12.66
CA GLY A 201 -16.46 -23.60 -12.71
C GLY A 201 -16.07 -24.27 -11.38
N GLU A 202 -15.01 -25.08 -11.39
CA GLU A 202 -14.63 -25.91 -10.24
C GLU A 202 -13.88 -25.14 -9.15
N ALA A 203 -13.01 -24.21 -9.52
CA ALA A 203 -12.12 -23.53 -8.58
C ALA A 203 -11.66 -22.15 -9.08
N VAL A 204 -11.47 -21.23 -8.14
CA VAL A 204 -10.89 -19.91 -8.38
C VAL A 204 -9.37 -19.97 -8.21
N GLU A 205 -8.62 -19.52 -9.22
CA GLU A 205 -7.18 -19.29 -9.10
C GLU A 205 -6.93 -17.97 -8.37
N VAL A 206 -6.77 -18.05 -7.04
CA VAL A 206 -6.80 -16.87 -6.16
C VAL A 206 -5.62 -15.92 -6.39
N VAL A 207 -4.48 -16.41 -6.87
CA VAL A 207 -3.31 -15.58 -7.17
C VAL A 207 -3.62 -14.54 -8.24
N ASP A 208 -4.38 -14.90 -9.27
CA ASP A 208 -4.77 -13.98 -10.36
C ASP A 208 -5.72 -12.90 -9.86
N VAL A 209 -6.65 -13.29 -8.99
CA VAL A 209 -7.62 -12.36 -8.39
C VAL A 209 -6.92 -11.36 -7.47
N VAL A 210 -5.98 -11.84 -6.65
CA VAL A 210 -5.13 -11.01 -5.78
C VAL A 210 -4.29 -10.04 -6.62
N ASP A 211 -3.66 -10.52 -7.69
CA ASP A 211 -2.81 -9.72 -8.55
C ASP A 211 -3.58 -8.63 -9.30
N ALA A 212 -4.75 -8.97 -9.85
CA ALA A 212 -5.64 -8.01 -10.49
C ALA A 212 -6.07 -6.89 -9.54
N TYR A 213 -6.51 -7.25 -8.33
CA TYR A 213 -6.86 -6.26 -7.31
C TYR A 213 -5.65 -5.43 -6.88
N ALA A 214 -4.48 -6.04 -6.73
CA ALA A 214 -3.27 -5.35 -6.28
C ALA A 214 -2.80 -4.27 -7.26
N ARG A 215 -2.89 -4.53 -8.58
CA ARG A 215 -2.64 -3.52 -9.62
C ARG A 215 -3.59 -2.34 -9.49
N MET A 216 -4.89 -2.61 -9.45
CA MET A 216 -5.93 -1.58 -9.30
C MET A 216 -5.74 -0.75 -8.02
N ALA A 217 -5.44 -1.42 -6.91
CA ALA A 217 -5.15 -0.76 -5.64
C ALA A 217 -3.87 0.11 -5.71
N GLY A 218 -2.81 -0.36 -6.38
CA GLY A 218 -1.59 0.41 -6.58
C GLY A 218 -1.79 1.66 -7.44
N GLU A 219 -2.58 1.54 -8.52
CA GLU A 219 -2.95 2.68 -9.36
C GLU A 219 -3.77 3.72 -8.60
N PHE A 220 -4.72 3.26 -7.77
CA PHE A 220 -5.48 4.14 -6.89
C PHE A 220 -4.60 4.85 -5.86
N ASP A 221 -3.65 4.15 -5.24
CA ASP A 221 -2.69 4.73 -4.29
C ASP A 221 -1.83 5.79 -4.95
N LYS A 222 -1.32 5.49 -6.15
CA LYS A 222 -0.55 6.43 -6.95
C LYS A 222 -1.37 7.67 -7.29
N TRP A 223 -2.61 7.48 -7.75
CA TRP A 223 -3.51 8.59 -8.06
C TRP A 223 -3.71 9.51 -6.84
N LEU A 224 -4.00 8.96 -5.66
CA LEU A 224 -4.20 9.77 -4.46
C LEU A 224 -2.92 10.50 -4.05
N PHE A 225 -1.76 9.82 -4.13
CA PHE A 225 -0.45 10.43 -3.89
C PHE A 225 -0.17 11.62 -4.82
N ASP A 226 -0.42 11.44 -6.12
CA ASP A 226 -0.22 12.48 -7.14
C ASP A 226 -1.21 13.63 -6.95
N ARG A 227 -2.46 13.33 -6.62
CA ARG A 227 -3.51 14.34 -6.42
C ARG A 227 -3.22 15.26 -5.23
N ILE A 228 -2.74 14.70 -4.12
CA ILE A 228 -2.24 15.46 -2.97
C ILE A 228 -1.01 16.28 -3.36
N GLY A 229 -0.10 15.70 -4.14
CA GLY A 229 1.08 16.39 -4.65
C GLY A 229 0.73 17.60 -5.52
N LEU A 230 -0.25 17.46 -6.41
CA LEU A 230 -0.72 18.56 -7.24
C LEU A 230 -1.36 19.67 -6.38
N LYS A 231 -2.15 19.30 -5.36
CA LYS A 231 -2.79 20.27 -4.45
C LYS A 231 -1.77 21.16 -3.75
N TYR A 232 -0.67 20.58 -3.27
CA TYR A 232 0.36 21.28 -2.49
C TYR A 232 1.63 21.57 -3.29
N LYS A 233 1.54 21.64 -4.63
CA LYS A 233 2.71 21.77 -5.48
C LYS A 233 3.58 22.98 -5.12
N ALA A 234 2.96 24.15 -4.93
CA ALA A 234 3.70 25.37 -4.60
C ALA A 234 4.47 25.26 -3.28
N ASP A 235 3.84 24.72 -2.24
CA ASP A 235 4.46 24.51 -0.92
C ASP A 235 5.61 23.50 -1.00
N ILE A 236 5.40 22.41 -1.73
CA ILE A 236 6.43 21.38 -1.95
C ILE A 236 7.62 21.96 -2.71
N ASP A 237 7.37 22.68 -3.81
CA ASP A 237 8.43 23.29 -4.62
C ASP A 237 9.23 24.33 -3.81
N ALA A 238 8.57 25.08 -2.92
CA ALA A 238 9.24 26.00 -2.00
C ALA A 238 10.14 25.28 -0.99
N PHE A 239 9.62 24.23 -0.35
CA PHE A 239 10.41 23.40 0.56
C PHE A 239 11.63 22.79 -0.13
N LEU A 240 11.48 22.25 -1.34
CA LEU A 240 12.60 21.60 -2.04
C LEU A 240 13.72 22.59 -2.37
N ARG A 241 13.39 23.83 -2.75
CA ARG A 241 14.39 24.88 -2.95
C ARG A 241 15.14 25.20 -1.65
N GLU A 242 14.42 25.35 -0.55
CA GLU A 242 15.03 25.64 0.75
C GLU A 242 15.86 24.45 1.30
N GLU A 243 15.40 23.22 1.06
CA GLU A 243 16.13 21.99 1.42
C GLU A 243 17.46 21.87 0.65
N GLU A 244 17.49 22.25 -0.63
CA GLU A 244 18.73 22.29 -1.41
C GLU A 244 19.72 23.32 -0.85
N GLU A 245 19.24 24.51 -0.46
CA GLU A 245 20.09 25.54 0.16
C GLU A 245 20.60 25.09 1.53
N PHE A 246 19.74 24.49 2.34
CA PHE A 246 20.10 23.90 3.63
C PHE A 246 21.17 22.82 3.46
N THR A 247 21.00 21.92 2.49
CA THR A 247 21.96 20.84 2.22
C THR A 247 23.33 21.40 1.82
N ARG A 248 23.37 22.41 0.95
CA ARG A 248 24.63 23.09 0.58
C ARG A 248 25.31 23.78 1.77
N ALA A 249 24.54 24.33 2.70
CA ALA A 249 25.09 24.92 3.92
C ALA A 249 25.58 23.85 4.90
N PHE A 250 24.81 22.77 5.07
CA PHE A 250 25.18 21.62 5.89
C PHE A 250 26.50 20.99 5.42
N ASP A 251 26.64 20.71 4.12
CA ASP A 251 27.84 20.12 3.53
C ASP A 251 29.07 21.03 3.67
N ARG A 252 28.92 22.35 3.67
CA ARG A 252 30.06 23.25 3.92
C ARG A 252 30.53 23.24 5.38
N VAL A 253 29.62 23.00 6.32
CA VAL A 253 29.95 22.98 7.76
C VAL A 253 30.44 21.60 8.22
N PHE A 254 29.96 20.52 7.58
CA PHE A 254 30.19 19.14 8.01
C PHE A 254 30.81 18.23 6.95
N GLY A 255 30.75 18.59 5.67
CA GLY A 255 31.35 17.85 4.57
C GLY A 255 32.84 18.18 4.45
N ALA A 256 33.68 17.21 4.79
CA ALA A 256 35.09 17.18 4.43
C ALA A 256 35.27 16.55 3.04
#